data_AF-A0A942I991-F1
#
_entry.id   AF-A0A942I991-F1
#
_cell.length_a   1.000
_cell.length_b   1.000
_cell.length_c   1.000
_cell.angle_alpha   90.00
_cell.angle_beta   90.00
_cell.angle_gamma   90.00
#
_symmetry.space_group_name_H-M   'P 1'
#
loop_
_entity.id
_entity.type
_entity.pdbx_description
1 polymer ?
#
loop_
_entity_poly.entity_id
_entity_poly.type
_entity_poly.pdbx_seq_one_letter_code
_entity_poly.pdbx_strand_id
1 'polypeptide(L)' 'MKFGFRTPSIKKSLRARTSLKRMVRHNLGLKAPRGLGWLTNPKKALYNRVYNRTTVSVWDILKKLFKF' A
#
# COMPACT_ATOMS: atom_id res chain seq x y z
N MET A 1 -5.19 14.56 6.24
CA MET A 1 -4.70 14.06 4.94
C MET A 1 -3.42 14.81 4.61
N LYS A 2 -2.43 14.17 3.98
CA LYS A 2 -1.22 14.84 3.48
C LYS A 2 -1.34 14.96 1.96
N PHE A 3 -0.89 16.07 1.39
CA PHE A 3 -0.82 16.31 -0.04
C PHE A 3 0.65 16.33 -0.47
N GLY A 4 0.96 15.76 -1.64
CA GLY A 4 2.33 15.75 -2.18
C GLY A 4 3.13 14.48 -1.87
N PHE A 5 4.42 14.62 -1.53
CA PHE A 5 5.35 13.49 -1.46
C PHE A 5 5.14 12.59 -0.25
N ARG A 6 5.00 11.29 -0.50
CA ARG A 6 5.06 10.27 0.56
C ARG A 6 6.49 10.14 1.05
N THR A 7 6.69 10.27 2.36
CA THR A 7 7.98 9.99 3.00
C THR A 7 8.39 8.53 2.74
N PRO A 8 9.49 8.27 2.00
CA PRO A 8 9.97 6.91 1.81
C PRO A 8 10.62 6.42 3.12
N SER A 9 10.43 5.15 3.45
CA SER A 9 11.11 4.54 4.60
C SER A 9 11.58 3.13 4.26
N ILE A 10 12.89 2.97 4.07
CA ILE A 10 13.53 1.72 3.61
C ILE A 10 13.34 0.61 4.65
N LYS A 11 13.59 0.90 5.94
CA LYS A 11 13.41 -0.04 7.05
C LYS A 11 12.01 -0.65 7.10
N LYS A 12 10.96 0.18 6.94
CA LYS A 12 9.57 -0.31 6.95
C LYS A 12 9.24 -1.11 5.69
N SER A 13 9.77 -0.71 4.53
CA SER A 13 9.59 -1.44 3.27
C SER A 13 10.17 -2.85 3.35
N LEU A 14 11.41 -3.00 3.85
CA LEU A 14 12.05 -4.30 4.04
C LEU A 14 11.29 -5.16 5.05
N ARG A 15 10.96 -4.61 6.23
CA ARG A 15 10.21 -5.33 7.26
C ARG A 15 8.84 -5.80 6.77
N ALA A 16 8.18 -5.01 5.92
CA ALA A 16 6.91 -5.41 5.33
C ALA A 16 7.07 -6.57 4.34
N ARG A 17 8.21 -6.69 3.64
CA ARG A 17 8.48 -7.79 2.70
C ARG A 17 8.88 -9.08 3.44
N THR A 18 9.70 -8.99 4.48
CA THR A 18 10.26 -10.15 5.20
C THR A 18 9.40 -10.62 6.39
N SER A 19 8.25 -10.01 6.65
CA SER A 19 7.40 -10.39 7.78
C SER A 19 6.75 -11.78 7.57
N LEU A 20 7.10 -12.73 8.44
CA LEU A 20 6.53 -14.08 8.45
C LEU A 20 5.00 -14.08 8.54
N LYS A 21 4.41 -13.31 9.47
CA LYS A 21 2.95 -13.17 9.61
C LYS A 21 2.26 -12.67 8.33
N ARG A 22 2.97 -11.91 7.48
CA ARG A 22 2.44 -11.44 6.20
C ARG A 22 2.53 -12.53 5.15
N MET A 23 3.67 -13.23 5.06
CA MET A 23 3.85 -14.34 4.14
C MET A 23 2.79 -15.42 4.38
N VAL A 24 2.62 -15.85 5.62
CA VAL A 24 1.62 -16.86 5.99
C VAL A 24 0.20 -16.43 5.61
N ARG A 25 -0.23 -15.21 5.97
CA ARG A 25 -1.58 -14.71 5.60
C ARG A 25 -1.81 -14.59 4.10
N HIS A 26 -0.77 -14.25 3.34
CA HIS A 26 -0.87 -14.10 1.89
C HIS A 26 -0.82 -15.45 1.17
N ASN A 27 -0.01 -16.40 1.65
CA ASN A 27 0.16 -17.72 1.05
C ASN A 27 -0.99 -18.68 1.39
N LEU A 28 -1.51 -18.62 2.62
CA LEU A 28 -2.63 -19.47 3.07
C LEU A 28 -4.00 -18.96 2.58
N GLY A 29 -4.06 -17.91 1.75
CA GLY A 29 -5.33 -17.37 1.25
C GLY A 29 -6.23 -16.72 2.30
N LEU A 30 -5.79 -16.61 3.57
CA LEU A 30 -6.55 -16.02 4.69
C LEU A 30 -6.77 -14.50 4.56
N LYS A 31 -6.38 -13.90 3.44
CA LYS A 31 -6.52 -12.49 3.18
C LYS A 31 -7.86 -12.23 2.47
N ALA A 32 -8.59 -11.22 2.94
CA ALA A 32 -9.80 -10.76 2.27
C ALA A 32 -9.54 -10.47 0.77
N PRO A 33 -10.41 -10.97 -0.13
CA PRO A 33 -10.36 -10.66 -1.56
C PRO A 33 -10.28 -9.15 -1.85
N ARG A 34 -9.71 -8.81 -3.01
CA ARG A 34 -9.68 -7.42 -3.48
C ARG A 34 -11.13 -6.90 -3.60
N GLY A 35 -11.39 -5.71 -3.07
CA GLY A 35 -12.72 -5.08 -3.12
C GLY A 35 -13.52 -5.15 -1.82
N LEU A 36 -13.33 -6.18 -0.99
CA LEU A 36 -14.03 -6.35 0.30
C LEU A 36 -13.74 -5.25 1.33
N GLY A 37 -12.73 -4.42 1.09
CA GLY A 37 -12.47 -3.24 1.92
C GLY A 37 -13.66 -2.25 1.96
N TRP A 38 -14.47 -2.18 0.91
CA TRP A 38 -15.67 -1.33 0.88
C TRP A 38 -16.79 -1.85 1.78
N LEU A 39 -16.93 -3.17 1.88
CA LEU A 39 -17.93 -3.83 2.73
C LEU A 39 -17.49 -3.88 4.19
N THR A 40 -16.22 -4.21 4.45
CA THR A 40 -15.69 -4.38 5.81
C THR A 40 -15.35 -3.06 6.50
N ASN A 41 -14.86 -2.06 5.75
CA ASN A 41 -14.55 -0.74 6.32
C ASN A 41 -14.59 0.38 5.24
N PRO A 42 -15.79 0.88 4.92
CA PRO A 42 -15.97 1.87 3.84
C PRO A 42 -15.23 3.19 4.10
N LYS A 43 -15.21 3.66 5.35
CA LYS A 43 -14.52 4.91 5.73
C LYS A 43 -13.02 4.84 5.44
N LYS A 44 -12.38 3.72 5.80
CA LYS A 44 -10.95 3.49 5.54
C LYS A 44 -10.68 3.28 4.05
N ALA A 45 -11.57 2.60 3.33
CA ALA A 45 -11.46 2.43 1.89
C ALA A 45 -11.48 3.79 1.15
N LEU A 46 -12.42 4.66 1.52
CA LEU A 46 -12.52 6.02 0.97
C LEU A 46 -11.26 6.85 1.30
N TYR A 47 -10.83 6.85 2.56
CA TYR A 47 -9.62 7.57 2.98
C TYR A 47 -8.40 7.15 2.19
N ASN A 48 -8.17 5.84 2.06
CA ASN A 48 -7.03 5.29 1.31
C ASN A 48 -7.10 5.64 -0.19
N ARG A 49 -8.32 5.68 -0.77
CA ARG A 49 -8.53 6.08 -2.17
C ARG A 49 -8.15 7.54 -2.38
N VAL A 50 -8.59 8.45 -1.52
CA VAL A 50 -8.24 9.87 -1.59
C VAL A 50 -6.74 10.04 -1.37
N TYR A 51 -6.19 9.45 -0.30
CA TYR A 51 -4.75 9.50 0.01
C TYR A 51 -3.89 9.02 -1.16
N ASN A 52 -4.27 7.90 -1.79
CA ASN A 52 -3.48 7.35 -2.90
C ASN A 52 -3.51 8.22 -4.16
N ARG A 53 -4.58 8.98 -4.38
CA ARG A 53 -4.72 9.92 -5.52
C ARG A 53 -4.00 11.25 -5.28
N THR A 54 -4.01 11.74 -4.04
CA THR A 54 -3.48 13.06 -3.68
C THR A 54 -2.00 13.06 -3.28
N THR A 55 -1.37 11.88 -3.23
CA THR A 55 0.04 11.75 -2.85
C THR A 55 0.85 10.99 -3.90
N VAL A 56 2.08 11.44 -4.14
CA VAL A 56 3.02 10.84 -5.09
C VAL A 56 4.11 10.15 -4.30
N SER A 57 4.48 8.93 -4.67
CA SER A 57 5.61 8.24 -4.05
C SER A 57 6.87 8.36 -4.91
N VAL A 58 8.02 8.46 -4.23
CA VAL A 58 9.35 8.46 -4.88
C VAL A 58 9.54 7.20 -5.73
N TRP A 59 8.99 6.06 -5.29
CA TRP A 59 9.04 4.80 -6.03
C TRP A 59 8.22 4.83 -7.32
N ASP A 60 7.08 5.53 -7.35
CA ASP A 60 6.27 5.67 -8.56
C ASP A 60 6.98 6.54 -9.60
N ILE A 61 7.71 7.56 -9.14
CA ILE A 61 8.54 8.41 -10.01
C ILE A 61 9.73 7.60 -10.56
N LEU A 62 10.42 6.85 -9.70
CA LEU A 62 11.54 6.00 -10.11
C LEU A 62 11.10 4.96 -11.16
N LYS A 63 9.95 4.32 -10.97
CA LYS A 63 9.38 3.39 -11.97
C LYS A 63 9.10 4.05 -13.31
N LYS A 64 8.52 5.26 -13.30
CA LYS A 64 8.27 6.03 -14.52
C LYS A 64 9.57 6.40 -15.25
N LEU A 65 10.60 6.75 -14.49
CA LEU A 65 11.88 7.20 -15.02
C LEU A 65 12.69 6.05 -15.64
N PHE A 66 12.69 4.89 -14.99
CA PHE A 66 13.49 3.73 -15.41
C PHE A 66 12.73 2.70 -16.25
N LYS A 67 11.44 2.95 -16.56
CA LYS A 67 10.59 2.14 -17.44
C LYS A 67 10.74 0.62 -17.24
N PHE A 68 10.79 0.18 -15.98
CA PHE A 68 10.66 -1.22 -15.56
C PHE A 68 9.19 -1.55 -15.27
#